data_AF-A0A821XCJ9-F1
#
_entry.id   AF-A0A821XCJ9-F1
#
_cell.length_a   1.000
_cell.length_b   1.000
_cell.length_c   1.000
_cell.angle_alpha   90.00
_cell.angle_beta   90.00
_cell.angle_gamma   90.00
#
_symmetry.space_group_name_H-M   'P 1'
#
loop_
_entity.id
_entity.type
_entity.pdbx_description
1 polymer ?
#
loop_
_entity_poly.entity_id
_entity_poly.type
_entity_poly.pdbx_seq_one_letter_code
_entity_poly.pdbx_strand_id
1 'polypeptide(L)' 'MKLANFILFLGTLVSCQCFSERQNNFTTEFLYFTQRETAGHAAVSPYGIWNMLSLVQLLTVGNTKTQLQRALFLPKSSIE' A
#
# COMPACT_ATOMS: atom_id res chain seq x y z
N MET A 1 5.24 15.75 28.75
CA MET A 1 5.10 15.83 27.28
C MET A 1 4.26 17.05 26.92
N LYS A 2 4.69 17.90 25.98
CA LYS A 2 3.87 19.04 25.51
C LYS A 2 2.64 18.49 24.77
N LEU A 3 1.49 19.17 24.88
CA LEU A 3 0.23 18.81 24.19
C LEU A 3 0.42 18.60 22.68
N ALA A 4 1.25 19.45 22.04
CA ALA A 4 1.61 19.32 20.64
C ALA A 4 2.28 17.98 20.29
N ASN A 5 3.17 17.46 21.16
CA ASN A 5 3.84 16.18 20.95
C ASN A 5 2.88 15.00 21.09
N PHE A 6 1.87 15.12 21.96
CA PHE A 6 0.83 14.11 22.13
C PHE A 6 -0.11 14.04 20.93
N ILE A 7 -0.49 15.20 20.36
CA ILE A 7 -1.30 15.28 19.14
C ILE A 7 -0.54 14.69 17.93
N LEU A 8 0.74 15.03 17.78
CA LEU A 8 1.61 14.46 16.74
C LEU A 8 1.72 12.94 16.86
N PHE A 9 1.92 12.43 18.09
CA PHE A 9 2.00 10.99 18.34
C PHE A 9 0.70 10.25 17.98
N LEU A 10 -0.46 10.78 18.38
CA LEU A 10 -1.77 10.23 18.01
C LEU A 10 -1.99 10.23 16.49
N GLY A 11 -1.61 11.32 15.79
CA GLY A 11 -1.71 11.40 14.34
C GLY A 11 -0.90 10.31 13.63
N THR A 12 0.33 10.05 14.09
CA THR A 12 1.17 8.99 13.51
C THR A 12 0.58 7.60 13.68
N LEU A 13 0.01 7.28 14.84
CA LEU A 13 -0.59 5.96 15.11
C LEU A 13 -1.80 5.68 14.21
N VAL A 14 -2.69 6.65 14.05
CA VAL A 14 -3.89 6.51 13.21
C VAL A 14 -3.51 6.34 11.73
N SER A 15 -2.54 7.12 11.24
CA SER A 15 -2.05 6.98 9.86
C SER A 15 -1.44 5.60 9.59
N CYS A 16 -0.78 5.01 10.58
CA CYS A 16 -0.15 3.69 10.47
C CYS A 16 -1.19 2.57 10.37
N GLN A 17 -2.31 2.66 11.10
CA GLN A 17 -3.37 1.65 11.07
C GLN A 17 -4.07 1.56 9.72
N CYS A 18 -4.54 2.68 9.16
CA CYS A 18 -5.21 2.70 7.85
C CYS A 18 -4.26 2.33 6.70
N PHE A 19 -2.98 2.66 6.82
CA PHE A 19 -1.95 2.25 5.87
C PHE A 19 -1.72 0.74 5.92
N SER A 20 -1.69 0.15 7.12
CA SER A 20 -1.50 -1.29 7.29
C SER A 20 -2.64 -2.12 6.67
N GLU A 21 -3.89 -1.66 6.74
CA GLU A 21 -5.03 -2.43 6.22
C GLU A 21 -4.96 -2.61 4.69
N ARG A 22 -4.65 -1.53 3.97
CA ARG A 22 -4.52 -1.55 2.50
C ARG A 22 -3.33 -2.38 2.05
N GLN A 23 -2.21 -2.24 2.75
CA GLN A 23 -1.02 -3.05 2.50
C GLN A 23 -1.25 -4.53 2.80
N ASN A 24 -2.03 -4.85 3.83
CA ASN A 24 -2.42 -6.22 4.15
C ASN A 24 -3.33 -6.81 3.06
N ASN A 25 -4.26 -6.03 2.51
CA ASN A 25 -5.11 -6.48 1.40
C ASN A 25 -4.28 -6.79 0.15
N PHE A 26 -3.40 -5.86 -0.25
CA PHE A 26 -2.44 -6.09 -1.33
C PHE A 26 -1.60 -7.34 -1.06
N THR A 27 -1.04 -7.47 0.14
CA THR A 27 -0.16 -8.58 0.51
C THR A 27 -0.88 -9.91 0.41
N THR A 28 -2.14 -9.97 0.86
CA THR A 28 -2.96 -11.19 0.82
C THR A 28 -3.22 -11.63 -0.62
N GLU A 29 -3.65 -10.70 -1.48
CA GLU A 29 -3.91 -10.99 -2.89
C GLU A 29 -2.62 -11.37 -3.63
N PHE A 30 -1.55 -10.62 -3.39
CA PHE A 30 -0.25 -10.85 -4.01
C PHE A 30 0.33 -12.22 -3.67
N LEU A 31 0.31 -12.61 -2.38
CA LEU A 31 0.81 -13.93 -1.96
C LEU A 31 -0.07 -15.07 -2.48
N TYR A 32 -1.40 -14.89 -2.51
CA TYR A 32 -2.33 -15.86 -3.08
C TYR A 32 -2.00 -16.17 -4.54
N PHE A 33 -1.85 -15.14 -5.38
CA PHE A 33 -1.51 -15.34 -6.79
C PHE A 33 -0.07 -15.83 -6.99
N THR A 34 0.89 -15.34 -6.20
CA THR A 34 2.28 -15.83 -6.26
C THR A 34 2.33 -17.32 -6.00
N GLN A 35 1.65 -17.81 -4.97
CA GLN A 35 1.62 -19.24 -4.64
C GLN A 35 0.98 -20.08 -5.76
N ARG A 36 -0.04 -19.56 -6.43
CA ARG A 36 -0.69 -20.25 -7.56
C ARG A 36 0.25 -20.38 -8.76
N GLU A 37 1.06 -19.37 -9.03
CA GLU A 37 1.99 -19.36 -10.18
C GLU A 37 3.26 -20.17 -9.91
N THR A 38 3.81 -20.13 -8.69
CA THR A 38 5.10 -20.79 -8.39
C THR A 38 5.00 -22.27 -8.03
N ALA A 39 3.78 -22.83 -8.00
CA ALA A 39 3.50 -24.22 -7.64
C ALA A 39 4.12 -24.69 -6.30
N GLY A 40 4.46 -23.75 -5.40
CA GLY A 40 5.23 -24.03 -4.19
C GLY A 40 6.05 -22.83 -3.70
N HIS A 41 6.94 -23.09 -2.74
CA HIS A 41 7.67 -22.10 -1.93
C HIS A 41 8.19 -20.90 -2.72
N ALA A 42 7.71 -19.70 -2.37
CA ALA A 42 8.21 -18.43 -2.87
C ALA A 42 8.59 -17.53 -1.69
N ALA A 43 9.76 -16.90 -1.78
CA ALA A 43 10.19 -15.88 -0.84
C ALA A 43 10.19 -14.53 -1.55
N VAL A 44 9.30 -13.65 -1.14
CA VAL A 44 9.11 -12.33 -1.73
C VAL A 44 8.77 -11.35 -0.63
N SER A 45 9.08 -10.06 -0.83
CA SER A 45 8.68 -8.97 0.06
C SER A 45 7.47 -8.24 -0.51
N PRO A 46 6.25 -8.52 -0.02
CA PRO A 46 5.04 -7.83 -0.47
C PRO A 46 5.13 -6.33 -0.21
N TYR A 47 5.66 -5.93 0.96
CA TYR A 47 5.89 -4.52 1.29
C TYR A 47 6.86 -3.85 0.32
N GLY A 48 7.97 -4.50 -0.03
CA GLY A 48 8.95 -3.94 -0.96
C GLY A 48 8.36 -3.69 -2.34
N ILE A 49 7.58 -4.66 -2.86
CA ILE A 49 6.89 -4.54 -4.15
C ILE A 49 5.83 -3.45 -4.09
N TRP A 50 4.99 -3.45 -3.05
CA TRP A 50 3.95 -2.45 -2.86
C TRP A 50 4.53 -1.02 -2.81
N ASN A 51 5.61 -0.83 -2.04
CA ASN A 51 6.27 0.47 -1.90
C ASN A 51 6.89 0.92 -3.22
N MET A 52 7.60 0.03 -3.91
CA MET A 52 8.18 0.33 -5.21
C MET A 52 7.12 0.72 -6.25
N LEU A 53 6.05 -0.06 -6.37
CA LEU A 53 4.98 0.21 -7.34
C LEU A 53 4.17 1.46 -6.97
N SER A 54 4.05 1.79 -5.69
CA SER A 54 3.44 3.05 -5.25
C SER A 54 4.25 4.26 -5.70
N LEU A 55 5.59 4.18 -5.67
CA LEU A 55 6.45 5.22 -6.23
C LEU A 55 6.34 5.32 -7.75
N VAL A 56 6.27 4.17 -8.44
CA VAL A 56 6.03 4.15 -9.90
C VAL A 56 4.69 4.80 -10.24
N GLN A 57 3.64 4.54 -9.46
CA GLN A 57 2.31 5.11 -9.69
C GLN A 57 2.32 6.64 -9.70
N LEU A 58 3.15 7.29 -8.87
CA LEU A 58 3.30 8.75 -8.85
C LEU A 58 3.77 9.33 -10.19
N LEU A 59 4.49 8.52 -10.99
CA LEU A 59 5.03 8.90 -12.29
C LEU A 59 4.09 8.56 -13.47
N THR A 60 2.91 8.02 -13.19
CA THR A 60 1.94 7.60 -14.20
C THR A 60 0.75 8.56 -14.29
N VAL A 61 0.05 8.56 -15.43
CA VAL A 61 -1.13 9.39 -15.71
C VAL A 61 -2.26 8.57 -16.32
N GLY A 62 -3.47 9.13 -16.31
CA GLY A 62 -4.65 8.54 -16.96
C GLY A 62 -4.97 7.12 -16.48
N ASN A 63 -5.28 6.23 -17.41
CA ASN A 63 -5.73 4.87 -17.12
C ASN A 63 -4.67 4.05 -16.35
N THR A 64 -3.38 4.20 -16.69
CA THR A 64 -2.29 3.50 -15.99
C THR A 64 -2.24 3.87 -14.52
N LYS A 65 -2.38 5.16 -14.21
CA LYS A 65 -2.45 5.65 -12.82
C LYS A 65 -3.60 5.02 -12.06
N THR A 66 -4.79 5.00 -12.67
CA THR A 66 -6.00 4.44 -12.08
C THR A 66 -5.89 2.93 -11.85
N GLN A 67 -5.28 2.19 -12.78
CA GLN A 67 -5.07 0.75 -12.64
C GLN A 67 -4.10 0.44 -11.50
N LEU A 68 -2.94 1.11 -11.45
CA LEU A 68 -1.98 0.93 -10.36
C LEU A 68 -2.59 1.30 -9.01
N GLN A 69 -3.34 2.40 -8.96
CA GLN A 69 -3.97 2.84 -7.73
C GLN A 69 -5.00 1.84 -7.19
N ARG A 70 -5.77 1.19 -8.08
CA ARG A 70 -6.70 0.11 -7.71
C ARG A 70 -5.97 -1.15 -7.28
N ALA A 71 -5.01 -1.63 -8.08
CA ALA A 71 -4.28 -2.86 -7.81
C ALA A 71 -3.46 -2.79 -6.50
N LEU A 72 -2.95 -1.61 -6.15
CA LEU A 72 -2.18 -1.39 -4.93
C LEU A 72 -3.04 -0.97 -3.73
N PHE A 73 -4.37 -0.95 -3.86
CA PHE A 73 -5.29 -0.48 -2.82
C PHE A 73 -4.95 0.93 -2.29
N LEU A 74 -4.44 1.81 -3.17
CA LEU A 74 -4.03 3.18 -2.81
C LEU A 74 -5.25 4.11 -2.62
N PRO A 75 -5.13 5.16 -1.78
CA PRO A 75 -6.20 6.13 -1.59
C PRO A 75 -6.61 6.78 -2.91
N LYS A 76 -7.90 7.08 -3.06
CA LYS A 76 -8.39 8.03 -4.07
C LYS A 76 -7.96 9.44 -3.70
N SER A 77 -7.41 10.19 -4.66
CA SER A 77 -7.23 11.62 -4.46
C SER A 77 -8.61 12.23 -4.33
N SER A 78 -8.84 13.02 -3.27
CA SER A 78 -10.08 13.78 -3.09
C SER A 78 -10.15 15.04 -3.98
N ILE A 79 -9.12 15.25 -4.81
CA ILE A 79 -9.01 16.31 -5.79
C ILE A 79 -9.20 15.61 -7.14
N GLU A 80 -10.45 15.47 -7.56
CA GLU A 80 -10.84 15.06 -8.91
C GLU A 80 -11.95 16.00 -9.38
#